data_AF-A0A7W8Z8D8-F1
#
_entry.id   AF-A0A7W8Z8D8-F1
#
_cell.length_a   1.000
_cell.length_b   1.000
_cell.length_c   1.000
_cell.angle_alpha   90.00
_cell.angle_beta   90.00
_cell.angle_gamma   90.00
#
_symmetry.space_group_name_H-M   'P 1'
#
loop_
_entity.id
_entity.type
_entity.pdbx_description
1 polymer ?
#
loop_
_entity_poly.entity_id
_entity_poly.type
_entity_poly.pdbx_seq_one_letter_code
_entity_poly.pdbx_strand_id
1 'polypeptide(L)'
;MDNHPDPPEPEELSFGEVSERGARLHAWILARRRALAVCVAATLVVCAAGAGSWYLRDLSRRPLPPPDGPWPERPEIMVALCHPRLPDCPAEGDAAAKDPAAVGAAVRAATGVTSIRFFDPGNVQEKDIWMPQLLERNNVRDTDVVYVRYLVGHLARREDYPRAAERARSILGVRDVLPGTPGFWPGKADVVIRLCPNEPGMDCTSVNDPPISEAQKQDIVDLLWDIEGVEKIYFEDRPHVAKVAAHYATDDTTPRGDPMVTREPLEEAFYVKLTDRRVIRTVGEAVQNMPGVRLVEALDPA
;
A
#
# COMPACT_ATOMS: atom_id res chain seq x y z
N MET A 1 -73.44 40.70 -54.75
CA MET A 1 -73.72 39.43 -55.46
C MET A 1 -72.36 38.77 -55.58
N ASP A 2 -71.96 38.10 -54.50
CA ASP A 2 -70.57 37.68 -54.29
C ASP A 2 -70.53 36.16 -54.29
N ASN A 3 -69.82 35.61 -55.28
CA ASN A 3 -69.51 34.20 -55.43
C ASN A 3 -68.50 33.80 -54.35
N HIS A 4 -68.93 32.96 -53.40
CA HIS A 4 -68.03 32.24 -52.51
C HIS A 4 -67.59 30.95 -53.22
N PRO A 5 -66.28 30.75 -53.48
CA PRO A 5 -65.77 29.48 -53.97
C PRO A 5 -65.74 28.46 -52.83
N ASP A 6 -66.24 27.26 -53.10
CA ASP A 6 -66.22 26.13 -52.16
C ASP A 6 -64.78 25.75 -51.75
N PRO A 7 -64.57 25.34 -50.48
CA PRO A 7 -63.27 24.89 -50.00
C PRO A 7 -62.85 23.57 -50.68
N PRO A 8 -61.55 23.38 -50.98
CA PRO A 8 -61.06 22.15 -51.57
C PRO A 8 -61.26 20.97 -50.61
N GLU A 9 -61.78 19.87 -51.14
CA GLU A 9 -61.92 18.60 -50.41
C GLU A 9 -60.55 18.07 -49.96
N PRO A 10 -60.46 17.49 -48.76
CA PRO A 10 -59.21 16.90 -48.27
C PRO A 10 -58.85 15.66 -49.12
N GLU A 11 -57.67 15.67 -49.72
CA GLU A 11 -57.05 14.47 -50.31
C GLU A 11 -56.89 13.41 -49.21
N GLU A 12 -57.76 12.40 -49.22
CA GLU A 12 -57.56 11.17 -48.46
C GLU A 12 -56.29 10.47 -48.96
N LEU A 13 -55.19 10.65 -48.23
CA LEU A 13 -54.02 9.79 -48.30
C LEU A 13 -54.44 8.37 -47.90
N SER A 14 -54.91 7.61 -48.89
CA SER A 14 -55.11 6.17 -48.80
C SER A 14 -53.76 5.52 -48.48
N PHE A 15 -53.55 5.21 -47.21
CA PHE A 15 -52.50 4.30 -46.76
C PHE A 15 -52.85 2.87 -47.21
N GLY A 16 -52.76 2.64 -48.52
CA GLY A 16 -52.76 1.30 -49.09
C GLY A 16 -51.64 0.46 -48.46
N GLU A 17 -51.99 -0.76 -48.09
CA GLU A 17 -51.06 -1.87 -47.84
C GLU A 17 -50.19 -1.81 -46.56
N VAL A 18 -50.80 -1.62 -45.39
CA VAL A 18 -50.17 -2.03 -44.12
C VAL A 18 -50.39 -3.54 -43.83
N SER A 19 -51.42 -4.18 -44.43
CA SER A 19 -51.77 -5.58 -44.10
C SER A 19 -50.91 -6.65 -44.79
N GLU A 20 -50.46 -6.43 -46.04
CA GLU A 20 -49.65 -7.43 -46.77
C GLU A 20 -48.23 -7.58 -46.21
N ARG A 21 -47.62 -6.49 -45.71
CA ARG A 21 -46.30 -6.55 -45.07
C ARG A 21 -46.32 -7.42 -43.82
N GLY A 22 -47.39 -7.36 -43.03
CA GLY A 22 -47.57 -8.17 -41.82
C GLY A 22 -47.64 -9.67 -42.12
N ALA A 23 -48.39 -10.07 -43.16
CA ALA A 23 -48.53 -11.47 -43.54
C ALA A 23 -47.21 -12.08 -44.06
N ARG A 24 -46.46 -11.33 -44.88
CA ARG A 24 -45.14 -11.77 -45.39
C ARG A 24 -44.10 -11.87 -44.28
N LEU A 25 -44.09 -10.92 -43.32
CA LEU A 25 -43.22 -10.96 -42.14
C LEU A 25 -43.51 -12.19 -41.26
N HIS A 26 -44.78 -12.51 -41.01
CA HIS A 26 -45.13 -13.68 -40.20
C HIS A 26 -44.72 -15.01 -40.84
N ALA A 27 -44.94 -15.19 -42.15
CA ALA A 27 -44.51 -16.38 -42.86
C ALA A 27 -42.98 -16.53 -42.86
N TRP A 28 -42.25 -15.42 -42.99
CA TRP A 28 -40.79 -15.40 -42.95
C TRP A 28 -40.23 -15.72 -41.55
N ILE A 29 -40.83 -15.17 -40.50
CA ILE A 29 -40.48 -15.45 -39.10
C ILE A 29 -40.74 -16.92 -38.77
N LEU A 30 -41.86 -17.50 -39.21
CA LEU A 30 -42.15 -18.91 -39.01
C LEU A 30 -41.13 -19.82 -39.73
N ALA A 31 -40.77 -19.48 -40.97
CA ALA A 31 -39.77 -20.23 -41.74
C ALA A 31 -38.37 -20.15 -41.11
N ARG A 32 -38.02 -19.03 -40.47
CA ARG A 32 -36.71 -18.80 -39.86
C ARG A 32 -36.67 -18.92 -38.34
N ARG A 33 -37.77 -19.35 -37.70
CA ARG A 33 -37.89 -19.41 -36.24
C ARG A 33 -36.73 -20.18 -35.59
N ARG A 34 -36.30 -21.29 -36.20
CA ARG A 34 -35.15 -22.07 -35.72
C ARG A 34 -33.83 -21.30 -35.82
N ALA A 35 -33.58 -20.66 -36.96
CA ALA A 35 -32.37 -19.85 -37.16
C ALA A 35 -32.35 -18.64 -36.21
N LEU A 36 -33.48 -17.95 -36.04
CA LEU A 36 -33.62 -16.85 -35.09
C LEU A 36 -33.40 -17.31 -33.65
N ALA A 37 -33.99 -18.45 -33.25
CA ALA A 37 -33.77 -19.01 -31.92
C ALA A 37 -32.29 -19.37 -31.67
N VAL A 38 -31.61 -19.94 -32.67
CA VAL A 38 -30.17 -20.22 -32.60
C VAL A 38 -29.36 -18.94 -32.48
N CYS A 39 -29.65 -17.90 -33.28
CA CYS A 39 -28.96 -16.61 -33.19
C CYS A 39 -29.15 -15.96 -31.82
N VAL A 40 -30.39 -15.92 -31.30
CA VAL A 40 -30.68 -15.37 -29.97
C VAL A 40 -29.95 -16.15 -28.88
N ALA A 41 -29.99 -17.48 -28.93
CA ALA A 41 -29.27 -18.33 -27.99
C ALA A 41 -27.75 -18.09 -28.05
N ALA A 42 -27.16 -18.01 -29.25
CA ALA A 42 -25.74 -17.72 -29.43
C ALA A 42 -25.37 -16.34 -28.87
N THR A 43 -26.16 -15.31 -29.16
CA THR A 43 -25.94 -13.95 -28.60
C THR A 43 -26.01 -13.96 -27.09
N LEU A 44 -26.99 -14.64 -26.49
CA LEU A 44 -27.10 -14.73 -25.03
C LEU A 44 -25.90 -15.43 -24.40
N VAL A 45 -25.40 -16.52 -25.01
CA VAL A 45 -24.20 -17.22 -24.54
C VAL A 45 -22.97 -16.31 -24.63
N VAL A 46 -22.79 -15.57 -25.73
CA VAL A 46 -21.68 -14.63 -25.89
C VAL A 46 -21.77 -13.47 -24.88
N CYS A 47 -22.95 -12.88 -24.68
CA CYS A 47 -23.16 -11.83 -23.69
C CYS A 47 -22.91 -12.33 -22.26
N ALA A 48 -23.39 -13.53 -21.92
CA ALA A 48 -23.16 -14.14 -20.60
C ALA A 48 -21.68 -14.46 -20.37
N ALA A 49 -20.99 -15.00 -21.38
CA ALA A 49 -19.55 -15.24 -21.32
C ALA A 49 -18.75 -13.94 -21.22
N GLY A 50 -19.14 -12.90 -21.94
CA GLY A 50 -18.54 -11.57 -21.86
C GLY A 50 -18.71 -10.93 -20.49
N ALA A 51 -19.93 -10.93 -19.94
CA ALA A 51 -20.23 -10.42 -18.61
C ALA A 51 -19.51 -11.23 -17.51
N GLY A 52 -19.49 -12.57 -17.63
CA GLY A 52 -18.77 -13.44 -16.71
C GLY A 52 -17.26 -13.20 -16.74
N SER A 53 -16.68 -13.05 -17.93
CA SER A 53 -15.24 -12.76 -18.09
C SER A 53 -14.88 -11.40 -17.52
N TRP A 54 -15.70 -10.38 -17.76
CA TRP A 54 -15.52 -9.05 -17.18
C TRP A 54 -15.60 -9.08 -15.66
N TYR A 55 -16.60 -9.77 -15.09
CA TYR A 55 -16.77 -9.92 -13.64
C TYR A 55 -15.58 -10.66 -12.99
N LEU A 56 -15.10 -11.75 -13.60
CA LEU A 56 -13.93 -12.47 -13.10
C LEU A 56 -12.66 -11.62 -13.19
N ARG A 57 -12.52 -10.82 -14.24
CA ARG A 57 -11.42 -9.87 -14.38
C ARG A 57 -11.48 -8.79 -13.29
N ASP A 58 -12.64 -8.22 -13.03
CA ASP A 58 -12.85 -7.25 -11.94
C ASP A 58 -12.45 -7.85 -10.59
N LEU A 59 -12.95 -9.05 -10.27
CA LEU A 59 -12.59 -9.75 -9.03
C LEU A 59 -11.09 -10.02 -8.92
N SER A 60 -10.43 -10.39 -10.03
CA SER A 60 -8.98 -10.65 -10.04
C SER A 60 -8.13 -9.39 -9.83
N ARG A 61 -8.69 -8.21 -10.08
CA ARG A 61 -8.05 -6.91 -9.89
C ARG A 61 -8.35 -6.29 -8.54
N ARG A 62 -9.14 -6.94 -7.68
CA ARG A 62 -9.33 -6.43 -6.32
C ARG A 62 -8.08 -6.71 -5.48
N PRO A 63 -7.73 -5.79 -4.56
CA PRO A 63 -6.69 -6.07 -3.59
C PRO A 63 -7.07 -7.31 -2.78
N LEU A 64 -6.07 -8.16 -2.51
CA LEU A 64 -6.21 -9.31 -1.65
C LEU A 64 -6.22 -8.84 -0.17
N PRO A 65 -6.88 -9.58 0.74
CA PRO A 65 -6.64 -9.38 2.16
C PRO A 65 -5.18 -9.72 2.49
N PRO A 66 -4.65 -9.23 3.63
CA PRO A 66 -3.31 -9.61 4.07
C PRO A 66 -3.19 -11.14 4.12
N PRO A 67 -2.08 -11.72 3.62
CA PRO A 67 -1.95 -13.16 3.51
C PRO A 67 -1.97 -13.80 4.91
N ASP A 68 -2.58 -14.97 5.03
CA ASP A 68 -2.33 -15.81 6.20
C ASP A 68 -0.86 -16.25 6.20
N GLY A 69 -0.22 -16.30 7.36
CA GLY A 69 1.17 -16.74 7.44
C GLY A 69 1.74 -16.67 8.83
N PRO A 70 2.90 -17.31 9.05
CA PRO A 70 3.56 -17.24 10.33
C PRO A 70 3.91 -15.78 10.62
N TRP A 71 3.45 -15.34 11.78
CA TRP A 71 3.91 -14.09 12.35
C TRP A 71 5.39 -14.24 12.66
N PRO A 72 6.23 -13.22 12.42
CA PRO A 72 7.61 -13.29 12.83
C PRO A 72 7.73 -13.61 14.32
N GLU A 73 8.42 -14.71 14.61
CA GLU A 73 8.55 -15.24 15.97
C GLU A 73 9.78 -14.71 16.69
N ARG A 74 10.81 -14.29 15.94
CA ARG A 74 12.09 -13.86 16.53
C ARG A 74 12.00 -12.40 16.94
N PRO A 75 12.03 -12.07 18.24
CA PRO A 75 12.01 -10.69 18.67
C PRO A 75 13.29 -9.98 18.24
N GLU A 76 13.16 -8.71 17.87
CA GLU A 76 14.29 -7.88 17.48
C GLU A 76 14.63 -6.84 18.55
N ILE A 77 15.87 -6.38 18.51
CA ILE A 77 16.36 -5.22 19.24
C ILE A 77 16.95 -4.25 18.22
N MET A 78 16.50 -3.00 18.27
CA MET A 78 17.01 -1.92 17.43
C MET A 78 17.88 -1.02 18.29
N VAL A 79 19.13 -0.83 17.87
CA VAL A 79 20.10 0.00 18.58
C VAL A 79 20.40 1.22 17.71
N ALA A 80 19.90 2.38 18.11
CA ALA A 80 20.17 3.64 17.45
C ALA A 80 21.60 4.09 17.78
N LEU A 81 22.40 4.37 16.76
CA LEU A 81 23.77 4.84 16.92
C LEU A 81 23.82 6.35 17.13
N CYS A 82 24.87 6.80 17.83
CA CYS A 82 25.12 8.22 17.99
C CYS A 82 25.40 8.95 16.67
N HIS A 83 25.03 10.23 16.66
CA HIS A 83 25.24 11.15 15.54
C HIS A 83 25.39 12.58 16.10
N PRO A 84 26.26 13.43 15.53
CA PRO A 84 26.63 14.72 16.13
C PRO A 84 25.48 15.74 16.17
N ARG A 85 24.41 15.50 15.41
CA ARG A 85 23.20 16.33 15.40
C ARG A 85 22.09 15.85 16.33
N LEU A 86 22.27 14.71 17.00
CA LEU A 86 21.30 14.17 17.95
C LEU A 86 21.66 14.66 19.35
N PRO A 87 20.66 14.98 20.19
CA PRO A 87 20.90 15.26 21.60
C PRO A 87 21.47 14.01 22.31
N ASP A 88 22.10 14.23 23.46
CA ASP A 88 22.60 13.17 24.37
C ASP A 88 23.66 12.23 23.76
N CYS A 89 24.32 12.66 22.69
CA CYS A 89 25.48 11.95 22.12
C CYS A 89 26.78 12.68 22.46
N PRO A 90 27.57 12.19 23.43
CA PRO A 90 28.88 12.78 23.72
C PRO A 90 29.83 12.58 22.53
N ALA A 91 30.88 13.42 22.44
CA ALA A 91 31.83 13.39 21.33
C ALA A 91 32.52 12.03 21.17
N GLU A 92 32.81 11.34 22.28
CA GLU A 92 33.36 9.99 22.30
C GLU A 92 32.36 8.96 21.75
N GLY A 93 31.07 9.16 22.01
CA GLY A 93 29.99 8.34 21.47
C GLY A 93 29.84 8.51 19.96
N ASP A 94 29.86 9.75 19.46
CA ASP A 94 29.91 10.01 18.01
C ASP A 94 31.13 9.35 17.36
N ALA A 95 32.31 9.52 17.96
CA ALA A 95 33.54 8.93 17.45
C ALA A 95 33.45 7.39 17.36
N ALA A 96 32.91 6.73 18.37
CA ALA A 96 32.69 5.28 18.35
C ALA A 96 31.65 4.85 17.29
N ALA A 97 30.56 5.60 17.14
CA ALA A 97 29.49 5.33 16.17
C ALA A 97 29.94 5.46 14.69
N LYS A 98 31.16 5.95 14.42
CA LYS A 98 31.75 5.94 13.07
C LYS A 98 32.19 4.54 12.64
N ASP A 99 32.40 3.62 13.58
CA ASP A 99 32.66 2.20 13.31
C ASP A 99 31.46 1.34 13.78
N PRO A 100 30.39 1.25 12.96
CA PRO A 100 29.21 0.46 13.31
C PRO A 100 29.51 -1.03 13.47
N ALA A 101 30.59 -1.54 12.85
CA ALA A 101 30.98 -2.94 12.99
C ALA A 101 31.55 -3.21 14.39
N ALA A 102 32.39 -2.32 14.90
CA ALA A 102 32.91 -2.41 16.27
C ALA A 102 31.79 -2.28 17.31
N VAL A 103 30.89 -1.30 17.16
CA VAL A 103 29.72 -1.16 18.06
C VAL A 103 28.82 -2.39 17.99
N GLY A 104 28.57 -2.92 16.79
CA GLY A 104 27.82 -4.16 16.59
C GLY A 104 28.47 -5.35 17.29
N ALA A 105 29.79 -5.52 17.17
CA ALA A 105 30.50 -6.59 17.88
C ALA A 105 30.35 -6.48 19.41
N ALA A 106 30.43 -5.27 19.95
CA ALA A 106 30.22 -5.01 21.38
C ALA A 106 28.78 -5.31 21.81
N VAL A 107 27.78 -4.87 21.04
CA VAL A 107 26.36 -5.16 21.29
C VAL A 107 26.13 -6.66 21.31
N ARG A 108 26.66 -7.39 20.32
CA ARG A 108 26.53 -8.85 20.25
C ARG A 108 27.10 -9.53 21.49
N ALA A 109 28.32 -9.15 21.88
CA ALA A 109 29.00 -9.73 23.03
C ALA A 109 28.27 -9.46 24.36
N ALA A 110 27.73 -8.25 24.54
CA ALA A 110 27.06 -7.88 25.78
C ALA A 110 25.66 -8.49 25.90
N THR A 111 24.89 -8.51 24.81
CA THR A 111 23.47 -8.87 24.84
C THR A 111 23.20 -10.34 24.55
N GLY A 112 24.12 -11.04 23.86
CA GLY A 112 23.91 -12.42 23.42
C GLY A 112 22.96 -12.54 22.23
N VAL A 113 22.70 -11.44 21.49
CA VAL A 113 21.92 -11.50 20.25
C VAL A 113 22.57 -12.44 19.23
N THR A 114 21.74 -13.17 18.49
CA THR A 114 22.20 -14.24 17.58
C THR A 114 22.74 -13.70 16.25
N SER A 115 22.29 -12.51 15.85
CA SER A 115 22.73 -11.82 14.65
C SER A 115 22.65 -10.31 14.87
N ILE A 116 23.41 -9.55 14.08
CA ILE A 116 23.30 -8.08 13.99
C ILE A 116 23.47 -7.69 12.53
N ARG A 117 22.55 -6.88 12.03
CA ARG A 117 22.63 -6.18 10.75
C ARG A 117 22.79 -4.69 10.99
N PHE A 118 23.53 -4.02 10.12
CA PHE A 118 23.65 -2.57 10.13
C PHE A 118 22.69 -1.99 9.09
N PHE A 119 21.91 -1.00 9.49
CA PHE A 119 20.99 -0.27 8.63
C PHE A 119 21.39 1.20 8.64
N ASP A 120 21.74 1.71 7.46
CA ASP A 120 22.08 3.11 7.24
C ASP A 120 21.08 3.73 6.27
N PRO A 121 20.04 4.42 6.77
CA PRO A 121 19.04 5.05 5.93
C PRO A 121 19.66 6.04 4.92
N GLY A 122 20.83 6.61 5.23
CA GLY A 122 21.53 7.55 4.36
C GLY A 122 22.25 6.90 3.17
N ASN A 123 22.50 5.58 3.23
CA ASN A 123 23.18 4.82 2.17
C ASN A 123 22.21 3.95 1.35
N VAL A 124 20.95 3.85 1.75
CA VAL A 124 19.99 3.03 1.01
C VAL A 124 19.70 3.70 -0.32
N GLN A 125 19.67 2.91 -1.39
CA GLN A 125 19.20 3.31 -2.72
C GLN A 125 17.80 3.96 -2.68
N GLU A 126 17.03 3.70 -1.62
CA GLU A 126 15.75 4.34 -1.27
C GLU A 126 15.87 5.85 -1.02
N LYS A 127 17.02 6.36 -0.57
CA LYS A 127 17.26 7.80 -0.43
C LYS A 127 17.06 8.49 -1.76
N ASP A 128 17.56 7.93 -2.86
CA ASP A 128 17.45 8.54 -4.19
C ASP A 128 16.03 8.47 -4.77
N ILE A 129 15.20 7.56 -4.27
CA ILE A 129 13.89 7.30 -4.85
C ILE A 129 12.78 8.07 -4.12
N TRP A 130 12.78 8.10 -2.78
CA TRP A 130 11.62 8.57 -2.00
C TRP A 130 11.88 9.83 -1.20
N MET A 131 13.12 10.04 -0.79
CA MET A 131 13.46 11.09 0.16
C MET A 131 13.38 12.50 -0.43
N PRO A 132 13.83 12.80 -1.67
CA PRO A 132 13.69 14.12 -2.27
C PRO A 132 12.23 14.59 -2.31
N GLN A 133 11.30 13.67 -2.57
CA GLN A 133 9.87 13.97 -2.68
C GLN A 133 9.27 14.26 -1.31
N LEU A 134 9.61 13.49 -0.27
CA LEU A 134 9.18 13.78 1.11
C LEU A 134 9.75 15.11 1.61
N LEU A 135 11.02 15.38 1.32
CA LEU A 135 11.70 16.61 1.69
C LEU A 135 11.05 17.82 1.00
N GLU A 136 10.83 17.74 -0.31
CA GLU A 136 10.14 18.77 -1.09
C GLU A 136 8.72 19.00 -0.58
N ARG A 137 7.94 17.91 -0.41
CA ARG A 137 6.56 17.97 0.08
C ARG A 137 6.42 18.64 1.44
N ASN A 138 7.37 18.40 2.33
CA ASN A 138 7.37 18.98 3.68
C ASN A 138 8.15 20.30 3.78
N ASN A 139 8.68 20.81 2.66
CA ASN A 139 9.56 21.99 2.65
C ASN A 139 10.75 21.87 3.62
N VAL A 140 11.27 20.64 3.78
CA VAL A 140 12.43 20.31 4.61
C VAL A 140 13.65 20.20 3.69
N ARG A 141 14.76 20.86 4.05
CA ARG A 141 16.01 20.69 3.29
C ARG A 141 16.63 19.34 3.66
N ASP A 142 17.19 18.63 2.68
CA ASP A 142 17.95 17.37 2.94
C ASP A 142 19.02 17.57 4.02
N THR A 143 19.64 18.76 4.06
CA THR A 143 20.64 19.12 5.06
C THR A 143 20.13 19.15 6.49
N ASP A 144 18.82 19.21 6.70
CA ASP A 144 18.19 19.38 8.01
C ASP A 144 17.67 18.04 8.56
N VAL A 145 17.62 16.99 7.73
CA VAL A 145 17.24 15.64 8.15
C VAL A 145 18.44 14.90 8.71
N VAL A 146 18.23 14.25 9.86
CA VAL A 146 19.21 13.38 10.50
C VAL A 146 18.79 11.93 10.31
N TYR A 147 19.48 11.23 9.42
CA TYR A 147 19.32 9.80 9.25
C TYR A 147 20.01 9.07 10.39
N VAL A 148 19.22 8.66 11.38
CA VAL A 148 19.71 7.84 12.48
C VAL A 148 20.11 6.48 11.90
N ARG A 149 21.34 6.05 12.18
CA ARG A 149 21.84 4.73 11.77
C ARG A 149 21.49 3.72 12.86
N TYR A 150 21.12 2.51 12.47
CA TYR A 150 20.66 1.49 13.41
C TYR A 150 21.44 0.19 13.27
N LEU A 151 21.56 -0.53 14.38
CA LEU A 151 21.88 -1.95 14.38
C LEU A 151 20.61 -2.73 14.73
N VAL A 152 20.27 -3.73 13.93
CA VAL A 152 19.11 -4.61 14.18
C VAL A 152 19.63 -5.99 14.56
N GLY A 153 19.31 -6.44 15.77
CA GLY A 153 19.71 -7.75 16.27
C GLY A 153 18.54 -8.64 16.63
N HIS A 154 18.73 -9.95 16.58
CA HIS A 154 17.70 -10.93 16.96
C HIS A 154 17.96 -11.50 18.35
N LEU A 155 16.97 -11.39 19.22
CA LEU A 155 16.95 -12.01 20.54
C LEU A 155 16.52 -13.47 20.43
N ALA A 156 17.02 -14.31 21.33
CA ALA A 156 16.59 -15.70 21.42
C ALA A 156 15.13 -15.80 21.90
N ARG A 157 14.73 -14.92 22.82
CA ARG A 157 13.40 -14.85 23.42
C ARG A 157 13.01 -13.40 23.71
N ARG A 158 11.72 -13.11 23.77
CA ARG A 158 11.19 -11.74 23.94
C ARG A 158 11.50 -11.20 25.34
N GLU A 159 11.48 -12.07 26.34
CA GLU A 159 11.72 -11.76 27.75
C GLU A 159 13.17 -11.34 28.02
N ASP A 160 14.10 -11.61 27.08
CA ASP A 160 15.50 -11.20 27.19
C ASP A 160 15.70 -9.71 26.84
N TYR A 161 14.69 -9.04 26.24
CA TYR A 161 14.80 -7.64 25.80
C TYR A 161 15.23 -6.67 26.92
N PRO A 162 14.61 -6.61 28.12
CA PRO A 162 14.98 -5.59 29.11
C PRO A 162 16.46 -5.67 29.50
N ARG A 163 16.97 -6.89 29.70
CA ARG A 163 18.38 -7.14 30.03
C ARG A 163 19.30 -6.81 28.86
N ALA A 164 18.91 -7.16 27.63
CA ALA A 164 19.67 -6.83 26.43
C ALA A 164 19.72 -5.31 26.20
N ALA A 165 18.61 -4.61 26.37
CA ALA A 165 18.51 -3.16 26.19
C ALA A 165 19.36 -2.42 27.22
N GLU A 166 19.28 -2.77 28.50
CA GLU A 166 20.13 -2.19 29.55
C GLU A 166 21.63 -2.30 29.20
N ARG A 167 22.06 -3.50 28.79
CA ARG A 167 23.46 -3.74 28.41
C ARG A 167 23.86 -2.99 27.16
N ALA A 168 23.03 -2.98 26.12
CA ALA A 168 23.31 -2.26 24.89
C ALA A 168 23.42 -0.74 25.12
N ARG A 169 22.58 -0.14 25.98
CA ARG A 169 22.65 1.29 26.31
C ARG A 169 23.95 1.71 26.98
N SER A 170 24.64 0.79 27.66
CA SER A 170 25.94 1.05 28.28
C SER A 170 27.14 1.03 27.30
N ILE A 171 26.91 0.72 26.03
CA ILE A 171 27.97 0.62 25.02
C ILE A 171 28.22 2.00 24.41
N LEU A 172 29.49 2.38 24.35
CA LEU A 172 29.90 3.64 23.71
C LEU A 172 29.48 3.65 22.23
N GLY A 173 28.83 4.73 21.81
CA GLY A 173 28.30 4.89 20.45
C GLY A 173 26.84 4.46 20.28
N VAL A 174 26.23 3.89 21.31
CA VAL A 174 24.77 3.66 21.37
C VAL A 174 24.10 4.91 21.95
N ARG A 175 23.11 5.44 21.23
CA ARG A 175 22.24 6.53 21.70
C ARG A 175 21.04 5.97 22.44
N ASP A 176 20.36 5.03 21.80
CA ASP A 176 19.08 4.52 22.26
C ASP A 176 18.91 3.06 21.85
N VAL A 177 18.04 2.36 22.57
CA VAL A 177 17.71 0.97 22.32
C VAL A 177 16.20 0.80 22.41
N LEU A 178 15.64 0.30 21.31
CA LEU A 178 14.21 0.14 21.11
C LEU A 178 13.91 -1.35 20.86
N PRO A 179 12.72 -1.83 21.22
CA PRO A 179 12.25 -3.13 20.79
C PRO A 179 12.02 -3.07 19.27
N GLY A 180 12.63 -3.98 18.53
CA GLY A 180 12.40 -4.13 17.09
C GLY A 180 11.20 -5.02 16.82
N THR A 181 10.45 -4.71 15.76
CA THR A 181 9.43 -5.60 15.21
C THR A 181 9.91 -6.12 13.86
N PRO A 182 10.00 -7.44 13.64
CA PRO A 182 10.63 -7.99 12.42
C PRO A 182 9.85 -7.73 11.12
N GLY A 183 8.81 -6.89 11.15
CA GLY A 183 7.90 -6.62 10.05
C GLY A 183 7.05 -7.85 9.67
N PHE A 184 5.74 -7.69 9.53
CA PHE A 184 4.91 -8.79 9.00
C PHE A 184 5.13 -9.01 7.49
N TRP A 185 5.45 -7.94 6.76
CA TRP A 185 5.46 -7.88 5.30
C TRP A 185 6.76 -8.24 4.55
N PRO A 186 7.96 -8.24 5.15
CA PRO A 186 9.17 -8.73 4.47
C PRO A 186 8.97 -10.09 3.82
N GLY A 187 9.41 -10.21 2.57
CA GLY A 187 9.21 -11.39 1.72
C GLY A 187 7.82 -11.56 1.10
N LYS A 188 6.78 -10.94 1.69
CA LYS A 188 5.39 -11.05 1.22
C LYS A 188 5.02 -9.93 0.25
N ALA A 189 5.64 -8.77 0.42
CA ALA A 189 5.53 -7.62 -0.47
C ALA A 189 6.90 -6.96 -0.63
N ASP A 190 7.02 -6.14 -1.67
CA ASP A 190 8.25 -5.42 -2.02
C ASP A 190 8.10 -3.90 -1.83
N VAL A 191 6.87 -3.40 -1.83
CA VAL A 191 6.52 -1.99 -1.63
C VAL A 191 5.37 -1.87 -0.65
N VAL A 192 5.40 -0.86 0.20
CA VAL A 192 4.27 -0.39 1.00
C VAL A 192 3.87 1.01 0.55
N ILE A 193 2.58 1.25 0.42
CA ILE A 193 1.96 2.54 0.10
C ILE A 193 1.07 2.88 1.28
N ARG A 194 1.56 3.73 2.17
CA ARG A 194 0.83 4.17 3.37
C ARG A 194 -0.17 5.24 2.99
N LEU A 195 -1.39 5.08 3.46
CA LEU A 195 -2.47 5.99 3.17
C LEU A 195 -2.61 7.02 4.28
N CYS A 196 -3.20 8.16 3.92
CA CYS A 196 -3.52 9.20 4.86
C CYS A 196 -4.50 8.69 5.93
N PRO A 197 -4.19 8.85 7.23
CA PRO A 197 -5.09 8.43 8.28
C PRO A 197 -6.35 9.30 8.29
N ASN A 198 -7.47 8.74 8.78
CA ASN A 198 -8.73 9.48 8.91
C ASN A 198 -8.73 10.47 10.09
N GLU A 199 -7.60 10.68 10.76
CA GLU A 199 -7.48 11.50 11.96
C GLU A 199 -6.77 12.82 11.64
N PRO A 200 -7.32 13.98 12.04
CA PRO A 200 -6.71 15.27 11.77
C PRO A 200 -5.38 15.43 12.53
N GLY A 201 -4.37 16.01 11.86
CA GLY A 201 -3.12 16.45 12.49
C GLY A 201 -1.91 15.53 12.35
N MET A 202 -2.00 14.44 11.58
CA MET A 202 -0.82 13.70 11.12
C MET A 202 -0.66 13.89 9.62
N ASP A 203 0.48 14.47 9.24
CA ASP A 203 0.71 15.11 7.94
C ASP A 203 0.38 14.22 6.74
N CYS A 204 -0.84 14.43 6.23
CA CYS A 204 -1.16 14.47 4.82
C CYS A 204 -1.38 15.94 4.49
N THR A 205 -0.52 16.45 3.62
CA THR A 205 0.15 17.75 3.77
C THR A 205 -0.69 19.00 3.46
N SER A 206 -1.99 18.93 3.65
CA SER A 206 -2.77 20.13 3.94
C SER A 206 -3.66 19.86 5.14
N VAL A 207 -3.79 20.85 6.03
CA VAL A 207 -4.71 20.81 7.19
C VAL A 207 -6.17 20.53 6.77
N ASN A 208 -6.45 20.49 5.47
CA ASN A 208 -7.75 20.22 4.85
C ASN A 208 -7.76 19.02 3.89
N ASP A 209 -6.69 18.21 3.81
CA ASP A 209 -6.71 17.02 2.96
C ASP A 209 -7.67 16.02 3.60
N PRO A 210 -8.79 15.68 2.94
CA PRO A 210 -9.74 14.75 3.51
C PRO A 210 -9.07 13.37 3.65
N PRO A 211 -9.55 12.56 4.61
CA PRO A 211 -9.26 11.14 4.64
C PRO A 211 -9.36 10.51 3.26
N ILE A 212 -8.50 9.53 2.94
CA ILE A 212 -8.57 8.88 1.64
C ILE A 212 -9.95 8.26 1.43
N SER A 213 -10.60 8.61 0.33
CA SER A 213 -11.89 8.05 -0.07
C SER A 213 -11.74 6.67 -0.70
N GLU A 214 -12.80 5.86 -0.68
CA GLU A 214 -12.82 4.57 -1.36
C GLU A 214 -12.59 4.70 -2.89
N ALA A 215 -13.03 5.81 -3.49
CA ALA A 215 -12.75 6.11 -4.89
C ALA A 215 -11.24 6.30 -5.13
N GLN A 216 -10.57 7.10 -4.29
CA GLN A 216 -9.11 7.30 -4.39
C GLN A 216 -8.33 6.01 -4.14
N LYS A 217 -8.79 5.15 -3.21
CA LYS A 217 -8.23 3.80 -3.02
C LYS A 217 -8.33 2.99 -4.31
N GLN A 218 -9.49 3.01 -4.97
CA GLN A 218 -9.68 2.31 -6.25
C GLN A 218 -8.79 2.89 -7.35
N ASP A 219 -8.66 4.21 -7.44
CA ASP A 219 -7.77 4.87 -8.43
C ASP A 219 -6.31 4.40 -8.26
N ILE A 220 -5.83 4.27 -7.02
CA ILE A 220 -4.49 3.73 -6.72
C ILE A 220 -4.38 2.29 -7.21
N VAL A 221 -5.36 1.45 -6.91
CA VAL A 221 -5.37 0.03 -7.30
C VAL A 221 -5.38 -0.14 -8.82
N ASP A 222 -6.22 0.64 -9.51
CA ASP A 222 -6.30 0.60 -10.96
C ASP A 222 -4.97 1.01 -11.59
N LEU A 223 -4.37 2.09 -11.09
CA LEU A 223 -3.05 2.53 -11.56
C LEU A 223 -1.96 1.49 -11.32
N LEU A 224 -1.95 0.86 -10.14
CA LEU A 224 -0.98 -0.21 -9.82
C LEU A 224 -1.14 -1.41 -10.76
N TRP A 225 -2.36 -1.82 -11.10
CA TRP A 225 -2.58 -2.94 -12.02
C TRP A 225 -2.17 -2.65 -13.47
N ASP A 226 -2.06 -1.38 -13.84
CA ASP A 226 -1.58 -0.97 -15.15
C ASP A 226 -0.04 -0.91 -15.23
N ILE A 227 0.67 -1.09 -14.10
CA ILE A 227 2.13 -1.18 -14.06
C ILE A 227 2.59 -2.61 -14.36
N GLU A 228 3.36 -2.76 -15.45
CA GLU A 228 3.99 -4.05 -15.78
C GLU A 228 4.93 -4.48 -14.65
N GLY A 229 4.73 -5.71 -14.16
CA GLY A 229 5.53 -6.29 -13.07
C GLY A 229 4.86 -6.29 -11.70
N VAL A 230 3.67 -5.70 -11.56
CA VAL A 230 2.83 -5.91 -10.37
C VAL A 230 2.23 -7.31 -10.39
N GLU A 231 2.58 -8.13 -9.40
CA GLU A 231 2.08 -9.50 -9.26
C GLU A 231 0.82 -9.54 -8.39
N LYS A 232 0.86 -8.89 -7.23
CA LYS A 232 -0.23 -8.87 -6.26
C LYS A 232 -0.29 -7.52 -5.56
N ILE A 233 -1.50 -7.13 -5.20
CA ILE A 233 -1.78 -5.99 -4.34
C ILE A 233 -2.54 -6.54 -3.13
N TYR A 234 -2.04 -6.26 -1.94
CA TYR A 234 -2.72 -6.54 -0.68
C TYR A 234 -3.20 -5.23 -0.09
N PHE A 235 -4.35 -5.24 0.58
CA PHE A 235 -4.83 -4.12 1.37
C PHE A 235 -4.81 -4.47 2.85
N GLU A 236 -4.00 -3.74 3.62
CA GLU A 236 -3.96 -3.84 5.06
C GLU A 236 -4.95 -2.86 5.68
N ASP A 237 -6.02 -3.40 6.26
CA ASP A 237 -7.05 -2.63 6.94
C ASP A 237 -6.72 -2.39 8.42
N ARG A 238 -7.45 -1.48 9.07
CA ARG A 238 -7.24 -1.16 10.50
C ARG A 238 -7.35 -2.38 11.42
N PRO A 239 -8.33 -3.30 11.26
CA PRO A 239 -8.35 -4.54 12.03
C PRO A 239 -7.07 -5.36 11.92
N HIS A 240 -6.49 -5.49 10.72
CA HIS A 240 -5.22 -6.19 10.54
C HIS A 240 -4.06 -5.45 11.22
N VAL A 241 -3.94 -4.13 11.05
CA VAL A 241 -2.89 -3.35 11.74
C VAL A 241 -2.99 -3.51 13.26
N ALA A 242 -4.21 -3.50 13.82
CA ALA A 242 -4.43 -3.71 15.24
C ALA A 242 -4.00 -5.12 15.70
N LYS A 243 -4.25 -6.14 14.87
CA LYS A 243 -3.78 -7.51 15.11
C LYS A 243 -2.25 -7.59 15.08
N VAL A 244 -1.60 -6.93 14.12
CA VAL A 244 -0.14 -6.83 14.03
C VAL A 244 0.45 -6.15 15.27
N ALA A 245 -0.13 -5.01 15.67
CA ALA A 245 0.29 -4.27 16.85
C ALA A 245 0.13 -5.11 18.13
N ALA A 246 -1.00 -5.82 18.28
CA ALA A 246 -1.23 -6.70 19.42
C ALA A 246 -0.26 -7.88 19.49
N HIS A 247 0.18 -8.43 18.34
CA HIS A 247 1.17 -9.50 18.30
C HIS A 247 2.54 -9.06 18.86
N TYR A 248 2.90 -7.79 18.64
CA TYR A 248 4.18 -7.22 19.09
C TYR A 248 4.10 -6.46 20.40
N ALA A 249 2.92 -6.09 20.88
CA ALA A 249 2.74 -5.52 22.20
C ALA A 249 3.32 -6.48 23.24
N THR A 250 4.30 -6.01 24.02
CA THR A 250 4.75 -6.73 25.20
C THR A 250 3.74 -6.48 26.32
N ASP A 251 3.24 -7.52 26.98
CA ASP A 251 2.49 -7.38 28.23
C ASP A 251 3.31 -6.56 29.23
N ASP A 252 2.89 -5.34 29.58
CA ASP A 252 3.23 -4.45 30.74
C ASP A 252 4.69 -4.41 31.29
N THR A 253 5.65 -5.05 30.62
CA THR A 253 7.01 -5.35 31.08
C THR A 253 8.06 -4.49 30.40
N THR A 254 7.66 -3.69 29.42
CA THR A 254 8.52 -2.64 28.88
C THR A 254 8.71 -1.57 29.96
N PRO A 255 9.97 -1.19 30.28
CA PRO A 255 10.22 -0.14 31.26
C PRO A 255 9.42 1.12 30.93
N ARG A 256 8.69 1.65 31.92
CA ARG A 256 7.99 2.95 31.82
C ARG A 256 8.96 4.00 31.26
N GLY A 257 8.72 4.47 30.04
CA GLY A 257 9.52 5.52 29.41
C GLY A 257 10.11 5.14 28.05
N ASP A 258 10.21 3.85 27.71
CA ASP A 258 10.49 3.46 26.34
C ASP A 258 9.21 3.68 25.51
N PRO A 259 9.21 4.54 24.48
CA PRO A 259 8.08 4.67 23.58
C PRO A 259 7.95 3.38 22.78
N MET A 260 7.32 2.37 23.36
CA MET A 260 6.77 1.28 22.55
C MET A 260 5.84 1.91 21.54
N VAL A 261 6.04 1.57 20.25
CA VAL A 261 5.13 1.73 19.11
C VAL A 261 3.84 2.38 19.58
N THR A 262 3.85 3.71 19.70
CA THR A 262 2.82 4.45 20.44
C THR A 262 1.61 4.47 19.56
N ARG A 263 0.86 3.36 19.48
CA ARG A 263 -0.24 3.10 18.53
C ARG A 263 -0.14 4.11 17.41
N GLU A 264 0.92 4.00 16.57
CA GLU A 264 0.95 4.81 15.35
C GLU A 264 -0.46 4.72 14.77
N PRO A 265 -1.04 5.83 14.30
CA PRO A 265 -2.38 5.80 13.75
C PRO A 265 -2.48 4.54 12.92
N LEU A 266 -3.50 3.72 13.21
CA LEU A 266 -3.71 2.47 12.52
C LEU A 266 -3.99 2.83 11.06
N GLU A 267 -2.91 2.97 10.30
CA GLU A 267 -2.89 3.48 8.96
C GLU A 267 -3.15 2.31 8.04
N GLU A 268 -4.13 2.51 7.17
CA GLU A 268 -4.35 1.56 6.10
C GLU A 268 -3.22 1.71 5.08
N ALA A 269 -2.85 0.60 4.45
CA ALA A 269 -1.78 0.59 3.47
C ALA A 269 -2.04 -0.42 2.37
N PHE A 270 -1.55 -0.13 1.17
CA PHE A 270 -1.40 -1.14 0.14
C PHE A 270 0.00 -1.74 0.22
N TYR A 271 0.08 -3.06 0.08
CA TYR A 271 1.33 -3.79 -0.03
C TYR A 271 1.41 -4.44 -1.39
N VAL A 272 2.45 -4.12 -2.15
CA VAL A 272 2.57 -4.55 -3.54
C VAL A 272 3.69 -5.58 -3.65
N LYS A 273 3.37 -6.75 -4.19
CA LYS A 273 4.34 -7.76 -4.58
C LYS A 273 4.70 -7.56 -6.05
N LEU A 274 6.00 -7.53 -6.34
CA LEU A 274 6.51 -7.33 -7.69
C LEU A 274 7.17 -8.61 -8.20
N THR A 275 7.03 -8.85 -9.50
CA THR A 275 7.80 -9.90 -10.20
C THR A 275 9.28 -9.52 -10.33
N ASP A 276 9.57 -8.20 -10.35
CA ASP A 276 10.91 -7.63 -10.42
C ASP A 276 11.01 -6.37 -9.56
N ARG A 277 11.92 -6.39 -8.58
CA ARG A 277 12.15 -5.26 -7.66
C ARG A 277 12.72 -4.02 -8.35
N ARG A 278 13.20 -4.12 -9.59
CA ARG A 278 13.60 -2.93 -10.39
C ARG A 278 12.41 -2.01 -10.69
N VAL A 279 11.18 -2.51 -10.58
CA VAL A 279 9.92 -1.76 -10.81
C VAL A 279 9.53 -0.89 -9.62
N ILE A 280 10.17 -1.04 -8.45
CA ILE A 280 9.87 -0.26 -7.22
C ILE A 280 9.82 1.25 -7.49
N ARG A 281 10.80 1.79 -8.24
CA ARG A 281 10.83 3.23 -8.58
C ARG A 281 9.60 3.64 -9.39
N THR A 282 9.23 2.85 -10.40
CA THR A 282 8.06 3.13 -11.24
C THR A 282 6.77 3.13 -10.43
N VAL A 283 6.63 2.23 -9.45
CA VAL A 283 5.47 2.19 -8.57
C VAL A 283 5.29 3.51 -7.84
N GLY A 284 6.30 3.98 -7.10
CA GLY A 284 6.10 5.21 -6.35
C GLY A 284 6.18 6.48 -7.18
N GLU A 285 6.87 6.52 -8.32
CA GLU A 285 6.70 7.62 -9.30
C GLU A 285 5.24 7.75 -9.76
N ALA A 286 4.54 6.62 -9.90
CA ALA A 286 3.14 6.60 -10.29
C ALA A 286 2.18 7.03 -9.15
N VAL A 287 2.41 6.55 -7.92
CA VAL A 287 1.42 6.70 -6.83
C VAL A 287 1.74 7.74 -5.76
N GLN A 288 3.01 8.15 -5.56
CA GLN A 288 3.42 8.96 -4.41
C GLN A 288 2.72 10.33 -4.33
N ASN A 289 2.37 10.90 -5.49
CA ASN A 289 1.70 12.19 -5.59
C ASN A 289 0.16 12.06 -5.72
N MET A 290 -0.38 10.85 -5.62
CA MET A 290 -1.83 10.66 -5.65
C MET A 290 -2.49 11.18 -4.37
N PRO A 291 -3.71 11.75 -4.46
CA PRO A 291 -4.47 12.13 -3.29
C PRO A 291 -4.67 10.96 -2.32
N GLY A 292 -4.42 11.20 -1.03
CA GLY A 292 -4.55 10.18 0.02
C GLY A 292 -3.33 9.27 0.19
N VAL A 293 -2.27 9.42 -0.60
CA VAL A 293 -0.98 8.73 -0.38
C VAL A 293 -0.10 9.56 0.55
N ARG A 294 0.29 8.97 1.68
CA ARG A 294 1.22 9.56 2.65
C ARG A 294 2.66 9.32 2.20
N LEU A 295 2.99 8.06 1.99
CA LEU A 295 4.36 7.62 1.76
C LEU A 295 4.38 6.31 0.97
N VAL A 296 5.38 6.16 0.11
CA VAL A 296 5.73 4.91 -0.57
C VAL A 296 7.12 4.49 -0.11
N GLU A 297 7.27 3.25 0.35
CA GLU A 297 8.55 2.71 0.82
C GLU A 297 8.80 1.35 0.18
N ALA A 298 10.07 1.03 -0.07
CA ALA A 298 10.45 -0.34 -0.38
C ALA A 298 10.52 -1.15 0.92
N LEU A 299 10.23 -2.45 0.82
CA LEU A 299 10.33 -3.38 1.93
C LEU A 299 11.58 -4.23 1.82
N ASP A 300 12.18 -4.55 2.96
CA ASP A 300 13.33 -5.46 3.05
C ASP A 300 13.03 -6.79 2.32
N PRO A 301 13.97 -7.31 1.52
CA PRO A 301 13.85 -8.68 1.02
C PRO A 301 13.90 -9.68 2.19
N ALA A 302 13.29 -10.85 2.01
CA ALA A 302 13.36 -11.95 2.97
C ALA A 302 14.77 -12.51 3.15
#